data_AF-X1PFA4-F1
#
_entry.id   AF-X1PFA4-F1
#
_cell.length_a   1.000
_cell.length_b   1.000
_cell.length_c   1.000
_cell.angle_alpha   90.00
_cell.angle_beta   90.00
_cell.angle_gamma   90.00
#
_symmetry.space_group_name_H-M   'P 1'
#
loop_
_entity.id
_entity.type
_entity.pdbx_description
1 polymer ?
#
loop_
_entity_poly.entity_id
_entity_poly.type
_entity_poly.pdbx_seq_one_letter_code
_entity_poly.pdbx_strand_id
1 'polypeptide(L)'
;MSTRNMTMVVDRSHAEEHEAGFALKPQLVSDKANVHMYLHHDGYPEWRGVELANWINHMQEYKGFNNFGDGSRIASHLVHDFHYNSQFLYPNVDSCDHEYTWIIWTGKPDVWLSAYNQYNNVCEFVGTPDKLIHRYKQKNMGYTDWT
;
A
#
# COMPACT_ATOMS: atom_id res chain seq x y z
N MET A 1 4.07 -12.68 16.37
CA MET A 1 4.88 -12.85 15.14
C MET A 1 4.70 -11.59 14.35
N SER A 2 5.79 -10.96 13.92
CA SER A 2 5.70 -9.72 13.15
C SER A 2 5.43 -10.09 11.69
N THR A 3 4.28 -9.68 11.16
CA THR A 3 3.88 -10.02 9.79
C THR A 3 4.61 -9.10 8.82
N ARG A 4 5.44 -9.67 7.94
CA ARG A 4 6.23 -8.90 6.98
C ARG A 4 5.34 -8.46 5.83
N ASN A 5 5.60 -7.26 5.30
CA ASN A 5 4.84 -6.76 4.16
C ASN A 5 5.71 -6.03 3.16
N MET A 6 5.15 -5.91 1.96
CA MET A 6 5.68 -5.07 0.90
C MET A 6 4.61 -4.10 0.43
N THR A 7 4.95 -2.83 0.30
CA THR A 7 4.08 -1.81 -0.28
C THR A 7 4.63 -1.38 -1.63
N MET A 8 3.78 -1.44 -2.65
CA MET A 8 4.05 -1.01 -4.01
C MET A 8 3.27 0.26 -4.33
N VAL A 9 3.84 1.12 -5.18
CA VAL A 9 3.15 2.28 -5.75
C VAL A 9 3.08 2.12 -7.26
N VAL A 10 1.87 1.92 -7.79
CA VAL A 10 1.63 1.56 -9.19
C VAL A 10 0.61 2.52 -9.79
N ASP A 11 0.79 2.91 -11.06
CA ASP A 11 -0.24 3.64 -11.77
C ASP A 11 -1.45 2.73 -12.04
N ARG A 12 -2.65 3.21 -11.73
CA ARG A 12 -3.89 2.42 -11.83
C ARG A 12 -4.23 1.97 -13.24
N SER A 13 -3.71 2.63 -14.28
CA SER A 13 -3.94 2.23 -15.68
C SER A 13 -3.46 0.81 -15.96
N HIS A 14 -2.40 0.35 -15.30
CA HIS A 14 -1.90 -1.02 -15.45
C HIS A 14 -2.88 -2.08 -14.93
N ALA A 15 -3.81 -1.72 -14.03
CA ALA A 15 -4.84 -2.65 -13.60
C ALA A 15 -5.95 -2.84 -14.64
N GLU A 16 -6.13 -1.89 -15.57
CA GLU A 16 -7.15 -1.97 -16.64
C GLU A 16 -6.84 -3.06 -17.67
N GLU A 17 -5.58 -3.50 -17.75
CA GLU A 17 -5.12 -4.59 -18.61
C GLU A 17 -5.49 -5.99 -18.06
N HIS A 18 -6.06 -6.07 -16.85
CA HIS A 18 -6.34 -7.32 -16.16
C HIS A 18 -7.82 -7.41 -15.73
N GLU A 19 -8.45 -8.56 -15.97
CA GLU A 19 -9.86 -8.82 -15.61
C GLU A 19 -10.14 -8.61 -14.11
N ALA A 20 -9.17 -8.96 -13.25
CA ALA A 20 -9.28 -8.79 -11.81
C ALA A 20 -9.22 -7.31 -11.35
N GLY A 21 -8.87 -6.37 -12.24
CA GLY A 21 -8.66 -4.97 -11.90
C GLY A 21 -7.69 -4.82 -10.72
N PHE A 22 -8.06 -4.00 -9.73
CA PHE A 22 -7.23 -3.79 -8.53
C PHE A 22 -7.08 -5.02 -7.63
N ALA A 23 -7.86 -6.08 -7.85
CA ALA A 23 -7.72 -7.35 -7.12
C ALA A 23 -6.67 -8.29 -7.74
N LEU A 24 -5.94 -7.83 -8.76
CA LEU A 24 -4.91 -8.62 -9.43
C LEU A 24 -3.81 -9.11 -8.48
N LYS A 25 -3.14 -10.18 -8.90
CA LYS A 25 -1.96 -10.70 -8.23
C LYS A 25 -0.79 -9.72 -8.44
N PRO A 26 -0.11 -9.23 -7.38
CA PRO A 26 0.89 -8.16 -7.47
C PRO A 26 2.04 -8.41 -8.46
N GLN A 27 2.42 -9.68 -8.64
CA GLN A 27 3.45 -10.10 -9.60
C GLN A 27 3.13 -9.65 -11.04
N LEU A 28 1.86 -9.50 -11.41
CA LEU A 28 1.44 -9.09 -12.76
C LEU A 28 1.79 -7.63 -13.07
N VAL A 29 1.98 -6.79 -12.06
CA VAL A 29 2.31 -5.36 -12.21
C VAL A 29 3.60 -4.98 -11.49
N SER A 30 4.40 -5.95 -11.08
CA SER A 30 5.59 -5.70 -10.26
C SER A 30 6.64 -4.85 -10.98
N ASP A 31 6.82 -5.07 -12.28
CA ASP A 31 7.74 -4.32 -13.13
C ASP A 31 7.27 -2.87 -13.42
N LYS A 32 6.01 -2.55 -13.07
CA LYS A 32 5.42 -1.21 -13.23
C LYS A 32 5.48 -0.37 -11.95
N ALA A 33 5.88 -0.96 -10.83
CA ALA A 33 5.92 -0.25 -9.56
C ALA A 33 7.07 0.75 -9.51
N ASN A 34 6.78 1.92 -8.96
CA ASN A 34 7.78 2.96 -8.68
C ASN A 34 8.67 2.60 -7.49
N VAL A 35 8.19 1.70 -6.62
CA VAL A 35 8.90 1.23 -5.45
C VAL A 35 8.36 -0.12 -5.00
N HIS A 36 9.22 -0.95 -4.42
CA HIS A 36 8.87 -2.13 -3.63
C HIS A 36 9.42 -1.94 -2.22
N MET A 37 8.66 -1.26 -1.36
CA MET A 37 9.07 -0.94 0.00
C MET A 37 8.70 -2.09 0.93
N TYR A 38 9.70 -2.82 1.40
CA TYR A 38 9.52 -3.89 2.37
C TYR A 38 9.68 -3.37 3.80
N LEU A 39 8.77 -3.77 4.68
CA LEU A 39 8.85 -3.51 6.12
C LEU A 39 8.76 -4.83 6.90
N HIS A 40 9.68 -5.00 7.83
CA HIS A 40 9.74 -6.20 8.70
C HIS A 40 8.71 -6.14 9.85
N HIS A 41 7.51 -5.58 9.66
CA HIS A 41 6.43 -5.66 10.65
C HIS A 41 5.00 -5.34 10.18
N ASP A 42 4.05 -5.90 10.93
CA ASP A 42 2.60 -5.66 10.98
C ASP A 42 1.87 -5.47 9.64
N GLY A 43 2.07 -6.39 8.69
CA GLY A 43 1.48 -6.37 7.36
C GLY A 43 -0.04 -6.48 7.24
N TYR A 44 -0.75 -6.81 8.32
CA TYR A 44 -2.19 -7.08 8.29
C TYR A 44 -3.03 -5.85 7.90
N PRO A 45 -4.23 -6.05 7.31
CA PRO A 45 -5.18 -4.98 7.00
C PRO A 45 -5.53 -4.08 8.18
N GLU A 46 -5.69 -4.66 9.36
CA GLU A 46 -5.96 -3.92 10.59
C GLU A 46 -4.85 -2.96 10.93
N TRP A 47 -3.60 -3.29 10.64
CA TRP A 47 -2.43 -2.50 11.04
C TRP A 47 -1.85 -1.71 9.88
N ARG A 48 -1.04 -2.33 9.01
CA ARG A 48 -0.44 -1.70 7.82
C ARG A 48 -1.49 -1.02 6.95
N GLY A 49 -2.62 -1.67 6.72
CA GLY A 49 -3.68 -1.12 5.89
C GLY A 49 -4.23 0.19 6.45
N VAL A 50 -4.57 0.21 7.74
CA VAL A 50 -5.10 1.40 8.42
C VAL A 50 -4.05 2.52 8.47
N GLU A 51 -2.79 2.19 8.72
CA GLU A 51 -1.69 3.17 8.70
C GLU A 51 -1.52 3.80 7.32
N LEU A 52 -1.51 3.00 6.24
CA LEU A 52 -1.43 3.52 4.87
C LEU A 52 -2.64 4.39 4.53
N ALA A 53 -3.84 3.99 4.95
CA ALA A 53 -5.06 4.76 4.72
C ALA A 53 -5.02 6.11 5.45
N ASN A 54 -4.61 6.13 6.72
CA ASN A 54 -4.45 7.37 7.48
C ASN A 54 -3.36 8.25 6.88
N TRP A 55 -2.23 7.69 6.44
CA TRP A 55 -1.17 8.43 5.75
C TRP A 55 -1.66 9.04 4.43
N ILE A 56 -2.43 8.31 3.62
CA ILE A 56 -3.03 8.86 2.38
C ILE A 56 -3.92 10.05 2.71
N ASN A 57 -4.81 9.93 3.70
CA ASN A 57 -5.65 11.04 4.12
C ASN A 57 -4.81 12.22 4.64
N HIS A 58 -3.76 11.96 5.42
CA HIS A 58 -2.82 12.99 5.86
C HIS A 58 -2.17 13.73 4.68
N MET A 59 -1.71 12.98 3.68
CA MET A 59 -1.06 13.52 2.49
C MET A 59 -2.02 14.40 1.67
N GLN A 60 -3.27 13.97 1.49
CA GLN A 60 -4.26 14.70 0.71
C GLN A 60 -4.82 15.92 1.46
N GLU A 61 -5.17 15.78 2.74
CA GLU A 61 -5.87 16.82 3.51
C GLU A 61 -4.93 17.87 4.11
N TYR A 62 -3.76 17.46 4.60
CA TYR A 62 -2.87 18.33 5.37
C TYR A 62 -1.62 18.74 4.59
N LYS A 63 -1.08 17.85 3.76
CA LYS A 63 0.14 18.14 2.98
C LYS A 63 -0.14 18.72 1.59
N GLY A 64 -1.41 18.78 1.17
CA GLY A 64 -1.79 19.38 -0.10
C GLY A 64 -1.47 18.51 -1.33
N PHE A 65 -1.22 17.20 -1.14
CA PHE A 65 -1.06 16.26 -2.26
C PHE A 65 -2.41 15.74 -2.74
N ASN A 66 -3.31 16.67 -3.10
CA ASN A 66 -4.71 16.43 -3.46
C ASN A 66 -4.86 15.53 -4.70
N ASN A 67 -3.79 15.32 -5.45
CA ASN A 67 -3.75 14.43 -6.59
C ASN A 67 -2.53 13.51 -6.51
N PHE A 68 -2.76 12.21 -6.39
CA PHE A 68 -1.75 11.16 -6.47
C PHE A 68 -1.49 10.79 -7.94
N GLY A 69 -1.39 11.79 -8.82
CA GLY A 69 -1.26 11.59 -10.27
C GLY A 69 0.11 11.10 -10.72
N ASP A 70 1.16 11.37 -9.94
CA ASP A 70 2.53 10.94 -10.23
C ASP A 70 2.97 9.91 -9.18
N GLY A 71 3.02 8.64 -9.59
CA GLY A 71 3.41 7.53 -8.71
C GLY A 71 4.85 7.61 -8.21
N SER A 72 5.79 8.17 -8.99
CA SER A 72 7.18 8.36 -8.57
C SER A 72 7.27 9.37 -7.43
N ARG A 73 6.51 10.47 -7.50
CA ARG A 73 6.43 11.45 -6.40
C ARG A 73 5.86 10.81 -5.14
N ILE A 74 4.76 10.07 -5.25
CA ILE A 74 4.13 9.40 -4.10
C ILE A 74 5.07 8.34 -3.48
N ALA A 75 5.77 7.56 -4.30
CA ALA A 75 6.77 6.61 -3.84
C ALA A 75 7.88 7.28 -3.01
N SER A 76 8.35 8.46 -3.42
CA SER A 76 9.38 9.21 -2.67
C SER A 76 8.92 9.61 -1.27
N HIS A 77 7.66 10.04 -1.12
CA HIS A 77 7.09 10.38 0.18
C HIS A 77 6.85 9.13 1.02
N LEU A 78 6.32 8.06 0.43
CA LEU A 78 6.11 6.79 1.11
C LEU A 78 7.42 6.27 1.73
N VAL A 79 8.51 6.27 0.96
CA VAL A 79 9.81 5.81 1.45
C VAL A 79 10.35 6.72 2.56
N HIS A 80 10.23 8.03 2.40
CA HIS A 80 10.69 8.99 3.40
C HIS A 80 9.90 8.86 4.72
N ASP A 81 8.57 8.87 4.64
CA ASP A 81 7.68 8.99 5.79
C ASP A 81 7.63 7.70 6.62
N PHE A 82 7.82 6.53 5.99
CA PHE A 82 7.85 5.23 6.65
C PHE A 82 9.29 4.74 6.95
N HIS A 83 10.29 5.62 6.93
CA HIS A 83 11.67 5.23 7.17
C HIS A 83 11.94 4.86 8.64
N TYR A 84 12.51 3.67 8.84
CA TYR A 84 13.09 3.22 10.11
C TYR A 84 14.11 2.10 9.84
N ASN A 85 14.79 1.60 10.88
CA ASN A 85 15.91 0.65 10.76
C ASN A 85 15.62 -0.68 10.04
N SER A 86 14.34 -1.08 9.89
CA SER A 86 13.97 -2.32 9.17
C SER A 86 13.10 -2.06 7.94
N GLN A 87 13.29 -0.90 7.30
CA GLN A 87 12.81 -0.60 5.95
C GLN A 87 13.85 -1.00 4.91
N PHE A 88 13.41 -1.66 3.84
CA PHE A 88 14.26 -2.10 2.74
C PHE A 88 13.56 -1.79 1.41
N LEU A 89 14.35 -1.48 0.38
CA LEU A 89 13.86 -1.33 -0.99
C LEU A 89 14.38 -2.51 -1.81
N TYR A 90 13.47 -3.20 -2.47
CA TYR A 90 13.80 -4.34 -3.34
C TYR A 90 13.53 -4.00 -4.81
N PRO A 91 14.18 -4.71 -5.76
CA PRO A 91 13.96 -4.48 -7.18
C PRO A 91 12.66 -5.12 -7.72
N ASN A 92 12.05 -6.03 -6.95
CA ASN A 92 10.87 -6.80 -7.37
C ASN A 92 10.10 -7.32 -6.16
N VAL A 93 8.79 -7.58 -6.33
CA VAL A 93 7.92 -8.14 -5.29
C VAL A 93 8.42 -9.48 -4.73
N ASP A 94 8.97 -10.34 -5.56
CA ASP A 94 9.42 -11.68 -5.16
C ASP A 94 10.87 -11.69 -4.59
N SER A 95 11.49 -10.52 -4.39
CA SER A 95 12.88 -10.44 -3.89
C SER A 95 13.00 -10.82 -2.41
N CYS A 96 11.90 -10.87 -1.66
CA CYS A 96 11.89 -11.20 -0.25
C CYS A 96 10.58 -11.91 0.14
N ASP A 97 10.67 -12.89 1.02
CA ASP A 97 9.51 -13.58 1.60
C ASP A 97 8.68 -12.63 2.49
N HIS A 98 7.41 -12.47 2.15
CA HIS A 98 6.47 -11.61 2.86
C HIS A 98 5.03 -12.13 2.70
N GLU A 99 4.18 -11.89 3.71
CA GLU A 99 2.79 -12.38 3.71
C GLU A 99 1.87 -11.44 2.92
N TYR A 100 1.98 -10.12 3.13
CA TYR A 100 1.08 -9.15 2.51
C TYR A 100 1.79 -8.25 1.52
N THR A 101 1.25 -8.16 0.32
CA THR A 101 1.57 -7.08 -0.62
C THR A 101 0.44 -6.06 -0.63
N TRP A 102 0.78 -4.82 -0.31
CA TRP A 102 -0.07 -3.65 -0.46
C TRP A 102 0.24 -2.96 -1.77
N ILE A 103 -0.78 -2.52 -2.50
CA ILE A 103 -0.60 -1.67 -3.67
C ILE A 103 -1.37 -0.37 -3.44
N ILE A 104 -0.67 0.76 -3.54
CA ILE A 104 -1.26 2.09 -3.65
C ILE A 104 -1.43 2.39 -5.13
N TRP A 105 -2.68 2.48 -5.57
CA TRP A 105 -3.05 2.76 -6.94
C TRP A 105 -3.13 4.27 -7.17
N THR A 106 -2.12 4.77 -7.89
CA THR A 106 -1.93 6.19 -8.25
C THR A 106 -2.50 6.49 -9.64
N GLY A 107 -2.37 7.73 -10.13
CA GLY A 107 -2.81 8.17 -11.46
C GLY A 107 -4.11 8.98 -11.47
N LYS A 108 -4.87 9.00 -10.36
CA LYS A 108 -6.07 9.85 -10.20
C LYS A 108 -6.17 10.39 -8.76
N PRO A 109 -6.98 11.45 -8.52
CA PRO A 109 -7.22 11.97 -7.18
C PRO A 109 -7.91 10.98 -6.22
N ASP A 110 -8.76 10.08 -6.75
CA ASP A 110 -9.36 9.00 -5.96
C ASP A 110 -8.36 7.85 -5.79
N VAL A 111 -7.67 7.84 -4.65
CA VAL A 111 -6.67 6.81 -4.34
C VAL A 111 -7.36 5.51 -3.95
N TRP A 112 -6.88 4.41 -4.52
CA TRP A 112 -7.32 3.06 -4.16
C TRP A 112 -6.16 2.26 -3.58
N LEU A 113 -6.51 1.30 -2.73
CA LEU A 113 -5.60 0.35 -2.11
C LEU A 113 -6.06 -1.06 -2.44
N SER A 114 -5.11 -1.98 -2.61
CA SER A 114 -5.38 -3.41 -2.53
C SER A 114 -4.42 -4.14 -1.60
N ALA A 115 -4.92 -5.20 -0.97
CA ALA A 115 -4.17 -6.07 -0.08
C ALA A 115 -4.21 -7.49 -0.63
N TYR A 116 -3.06 -8.01 -1.03
CA TYR A 116 -2.93 -9.38 -1.49
C TYR A 116 -2.15 -10.21 -0.46
N ASN A 117 -2.77 -11.28 0.03
CA ASN A 117 -2.13 -12.26 0.88
C ASN A 117 -1.42 -13.30 0.00
N GLN A 118 -0.09 -13.23 -0.02
CA GLN A 118 0.79 -14.06 -0.84
C GLN A 118 0.75 -15.53 -0.41
N TYR A 119 0.59 -15.80 0.89
CA TYR A 119 0.59 -17.16 1.41
C TYR A 119 -0.72 -17.89 1.10
N ASN A 120 -1.84 -17.18 1.14
CA ASN A 120 -3.17 -17.71 0.82
C ASN A 120 -3.56 -17.52 -0.66
N ASN A 121 -2.74 -16.81 -1.45
CA ASN A 121 -3.01 -16.44 -2.84
C ASN A 121 -4.39 -15.78 -3.05
N VAL A 122 -4.76 -14.85 -2.16
CA VAL A 122 -6.06 -14.19 -2.19
C VAL A 122 -5.93 -12.69 -2.03
N CYS A 123 -6.72 -11.93 -2.79
CA CYS A 123 -6.91 -10.51 -2.55
C CYS A 123 -7.94 -10.32 -1.43
N GLU A 124 -7.51 -9.81 -0.27
CA GLU A 124 -8.36 -9.67 0.91
C GLU A 124 -9.11 -8.34 0.95
N PHE A 125 -8.55 -7.31 0.29
CA PHE A 125 -9.13 -5.98 0.25
C PHE A 125 -8.88 -5.28 -1.08
N VAL A 126 -9.89 -4.55 -1.53
CA VAL A 126 -9.81 -3.52 -2.57
C VAL A 126 -10.74 -2.37 -2.16
N GLY A 127 -10.26 -1.14 -2.15
CA GLY A 127 -11.11 0.01 -1.88
C GLY A 127 -10.35 1.30 -1.59
N THR A 128 -11.11 2.32 -1.19
CA THR A 128 -10.57 3.63 -0.79
C THR A 128 -10.03 3.59 0.65
N PRO A 129 -9.18 4.56 1.05
CA PRO A 129 -8.74 4.73 2.44
C PRO A 129 -9.90 4.67 3.46
N ASP A 130 -10.98 5.41 3.21
CA ASP A 130 -12.15 5.43 4.10
C ASP A 130 -12.81 4.06 4.27
N LYS A 131 -12.93 3.29 3.18
CA LYS A 131 -13.49 1.92 3.24
C LYS A 131 -12.59 0.99 4.03
N LEU A 132 -11.27 1.15 3.90
CA LEU A 132 -10.29 0.37 4.65
C LEU A 132 -10.42 0.67 6.14
N ILE A 133 -10.37 1.95 6.52
CA ILE A 133 -10.49 2.41 7.90
C ILE A 133 -11.81 1.93 8.51
N HIS A 134 -12.92 2.10 7.80
CA HIS A 134 -14.23 1.65 8.27
C HIS A 134 -14.27 0.15 8.56
N ARG A 135 -13.61 -0.67 7.71
CA ARG A 135 -13.63 -2.13 7.82
C ARG A 135 -12.70 -2.67 8.91
N TYR A 136 -11.52 -2.06 9.08
CA TYR A 136 -10.42 -2.70 9.81
C TYR A 136 -9.93 -1.93 11.05
N LYS A 137 -10.37 -0.68 11.27
CA LYS A 137 -9.94 0.10 12.44
C LYS A 137 -10.40 -0.56 13.75
N GLN A 138 -9.44 -0.75 14.66
CA GLN A 138 -9.65 -1.28 16.00
C GLN A 138 -9.44 -0.19 17.07
N LYS A 139 -9.69 -0.54 18.34
CA LYS A 139 -9.33 0.30 19.49
C LYS A 139 -7.82 0.23 19.74
N ASN A 140 -7.22 1.32 20.21
CA ASN A 140 -5.80 1.42 20.63
C ASN A 140 -4.77 1.21 19.52
N MET A 141 -4.98 1.85 18.37
CA MET A 141 -4.11 1.80 17.20
C MET A 141 -3.17 3.01 17.08
N GLY A 142 -2.55 3.41 18.19
CA GLY A 142 -1.90 4.72 18.30
C GLY A 142 -0.81 5.01 17.27
N TYR A 143 -0.05 4.00 16.81
CA TYR A 143 1.02 4.23 15.83
C TYR A 143 0.50 4.38 14.39
N THR A 144 -0.75 3.98 14.11
CA THR A 144 -1.33 4.17 12.78
C THR A 144 -1.87 5.58 12.58
N ASP A 145 -1.78 6.42 13.60
CA ASP A 145 -2.31 7.78 13.61
C ASP A 145 -1.37 8.75 12.88
N TRP A 146 -1.88 9.32 11.80
CA TRP A 146 -1.26 10.39 11.03
C TRP A 146 -2.08 11.68 11.11
N THR A 147 -3.09 11.75 12.00
CA THR A 147 -3.94 12.93 12.20
C THR A 147 -3.32 13.98 13.10
#